data_AF-A0A2V5WZR6-F1
#
_entry.id   AF-A0A2V5WZR6-F1
#
_cell.length_a   1.000
_cell.length_b   1.000
_cell.length_c   1.000
_cell.angle_alpha   90.00
_cell.angle_beta   90.00
_cell.angle_gamma   90.00
#
_symmetry.space_group_name_H-M   'P 1'
#
loop_
_entity.id
_entity.type
_entity.pdbx_description
1 polymer ?
#
loop_
_entity_poly.entity_id
_entity_poly.type
_entity_poly.pdbx_seq_one_letter_code
_entity_poly.pdbx_strand_id
1 'polypeptide(L)'
;MAGVAFRIQDEKNYYIARASALGNNFRFYKFVNGGHTDPIGPSMEIRSNFWHELTIECVGNRIRCFLDGKQAMPDITDTTFTEGKVGFWTKSDSVSYFGDTRIVYRPKEPPAAFLVRKMLERYPRLLGLSVYGTTEQKKDLHVIASDNHQDLGRPASEVEKDVVARDVVYCGRGKKETLLTLPLHDRNGEAIAAVRVVLRPYSGQTEQAALARAMPIVKEMERRVHSARDLNQ
;
A
#
# COMPACT_ATOMS: atom_id res chain seq x y z
N MET A 1 -12.83 27.35 -11.55
CA MET A 1 -11.73 26.52 -12.05
C MET A 1 -11.69 25.24 -11.25
N ALA A 2 -11.37 24.13 -11.90
CA ALA A 2 -11.41 22.81 -11.30
C ALA A 2 -10.22 21.99 -11.76
N GLY A 3 -9.83 21.00 -10.96
CA GLY A 3 -8.73 20.12 -11.30
C GLY A 3 -8.69 18.88 -10.43
N VAL A 4 -7.68 18.07 -10.70
CA VAL A 4 -7.35 16.89 -9.91
C VAL A 4 -5.99 17.12 -9.27
N ALA A 5 -5.93 16.96 -7.96
CA ALA A 5 -4.70 16.86 -7.20
C ALA A 5 -4.34 15.39 -7.02
N PHE A 6 -3.05 15.05 -7.17
CA PHE A 6 -2.58 13.67 -7.10
C PHE A 6 -1.18 13.61 -6.51
N ARG A 7 -0.84 12.41 -5.99
CA ARG A 7 0.36 12.20 -5.16
C ARG A 7 0.42 13.19 -3.99
N ILE A 8 -0.75 13.45 -3.40
CA ILE A 8 -0.89 14.34 -2.26
C ILE A 8 -0.26 13.65 -1.05
N GLN A 9 0.79 14.26 -0.50
CA GLN A 9 1.36 13.86 0.79
C GLN A 9 0.57 14.52 1.92
N ASP A 10 0.39 15.83 1.78
CA ASP A 10 -0.27 16.72 2.75
C ASP A 10 -0.80 17.96 2.00
N GLU A 11 -1.30 18.96 2.73
CA GLU A 11 -1.87 20.19 2.18
C GLU A 11 -0.84 21.13 1.51
N LYS A 12 0.46 20.84 1.62
CA LYS A 12 1.57 21.65 1.12
C LYS A 12 2.39 20.97 0.01
N ASN A 13 2.20 19.66 -0.17
CA ASN A 13 3.04 18.82 -1.04
C ASN A 13 2.17 17.92 -1.93
N TYR A 14 1.99 18.32 -3.19
CA TYR A 14 1.16 17.60 -4.17
C TYR A 14 1.39 18.08 -5.61
N TYR A 15 0.92 17.30 -6.58
CA TYR A 15 0.75 17.77 -7.96
C TYR A 15 -0.70 18.15 -8.23
N ILE A 16 -0.90 19.08 -9.15
CA ILE A 16 -2.23 19.48 -9.63
C ILE A 16 -2.19 19.67 -11.14
N ALA A 17 -3.21 19.14 -11.82
CA ALA A 17 -3.60 19.56 -13.16
C ALA A 17 -5.00 20.20 -13.10
N ARG A 18 -5.14 21.41 -13.62
CA ARG A 18 -6.38 22.20 -13.54
C ARG A 18 -6.79 22.85 -14.85
N ALA A 19 -8.09 22.91 -15.10
CA ALA A 19 -8.71 23.67 -16.16
C ALA A 19 -9.37 24.94 -15.59
N SER A 20 -9.17 26.09 -16.24
CA SER A 20 -9.76 27.37 -15.85
C SER A 20 -10.51 27.99 -17.02
N ALA A 21 -11.84 28.07 -16.90
CA ALA A 21 -12.70 28.81 -17.82
C ALA A 21 -12.40 30.31 -17.77
N LEU A 22 -12.35 30.92 -16.58
CA LEU A 22 -12.04 32.34 -16.43
C LEU A 22 -10.65 32.70 -17.00
N GLY A 23 -9.67 31.82 -16.79
CA GLY A 23 -8.30 32.05 -17.22
C GLY A 23 -8.00 31.60 -18.65
N ASN A 24 -8.94 30.91 -19.32
CA ASN A 24 -8.73 30.22 -20.60
C ASN A 24 -7.39 29.47 -20.65
N ASN A 25 -7.20 28.56 -19.69
CA ASN A 25 -5.98 27.76 -19.64
C ASN A 25 -6.17 26.39 -19.01
N PHE A 26 -5.30 25.48 -19.42
CA PHE A 26 -5.05 24.23 -18.74
C PHE A 26 -3.62 24.24 -18.19
N ARG A 27 -3.48 24.10 -16.87
CA ARG A 27 -2.19 24.27 -16.19
C ARG A 27 -1.89 23.15 -15.22
N PHE A 28 -0.63 22.75 -15.20
CA PHE A 28 -0.03 21.88 -14.21
C PHE A 28 0.83 22.70 -13.24
N TYR A 29 0.78 22.34 -11.97
CA TYR A 29 1.69 22.84 -10.94
C TYR A 29 2.18 21.70 -10.07
N LYS A 30 3.40 21.88 -9.56
CA LYS A 30 3.93 21.09 -8.45
C LYS A 30 4.01 21.99 -7.22
N PHE A 31 3.39 21.59 -6.13
CA PHE A 31 3.49 22.23 -4.83
C PHE A 31 4.50 21.50 -3.96
N VAL A 32 5.47 22.23 -3.41
CA VAL A 32 6.48 21.72 -2.46
C VAL A 32 6.58 22.71 -1.31
N ASN A 33 6.36 22.24 -0.09
CA ASN A 33 6.38 23.06 1.13
C ASN A 33 5.47 24.30 1.05
N GLY A 34 4.34 24.20 0.32
CA GLY A 34 3.35 25.26 0.17
C GLY A 34 3.67 26.29 -0.93
N GLY A 35 4.89 26.30 -1.46
CA GLY A 35 5.23 27.01 -2.69
C GLY A 35 4.92 26.17 -3.93
N HIS A 36 4.72 26.80 -5.09
CA HIS A 36 4.48 26.08 -6.34
C HIS A 36 5.44 26.49 -7.45
N THR A 37 5.66 25.57 -8.40
CA THR A 37 6.38 25.86 -9.64
C THR A 37 5.65 26.87 -10.51
N ASP A 38 6.35 27.41 -11.50
CA ASP A 38 5.71 28.12 -12.60
C ASP A 38 4.68 27.22 -13.31
N PRO A 39 3.61 27.82 -13.86
CA PRO A 39 2.57 27.08 -14.55
C PRO A 39 3.09 26.43 -15.84
N ILE A 40 2.93 25.11 -15.96
CA ILE A 40 3.19 24.38 -17.20
C ILE A 40 1.86 24.10 -17.92
N GLY A 41 1.82 24.19 -19.24
CA GLY A 41 0.64 23.86 -20.05
C GLY A 41 0.27 24.98 -21.02
N PRO A 42 -0.80 24.83 -21.82
CA PRO A 42 -1.21 25.82 -22.80
C PRO A 42 -2.23 26.85 -22.27
N SER A 43 -2.31 27.98 -22.97
CA SER A 43 -3.53 28.79 -23.00
C SER A 43 -4.48 28.15 -24.01
N MET A 44 -5.72 27.90 -23.60
CA MET A 44 -6.74 27.27 -24.44
C MET A 44 -8.13 27.58 -23.90
N GLU A 45 -9.12 27.65 -24.77
CA GLU A 45 -10.50 27.86 -24.34
C GLU A 45 -10.97 26.68 -23.46
N ILE A 46 -11.53 27.03 -22.30
CA ILE A 46 -12.21 26.08 -21.41
C ILE A 46 -13.63 26.60 -21.24
N ARG A 47 -14.62 25.86 -21.72
CA ARG A 47 -16.01 26.33 -21.73
C ARG A 47 -16.59 26.29 -20.32
N SER A 48 -17.25 27.37 -19.91
CA SER A 48 -18.06 27.38 -18.69
C SER A 48 -19.40 26.68 -18.90
N ASN A 49 -20.01 26.17 -17.82
CA ASN A 49 -21.29 25.46 -17.85
C ASN A 49 -21.30 24.25 -18.80
N PHE A 50 -20.15 23.58 -18.89
CA PHE A 50 -19.94 22.42 -19.74
C PHE A 50 -19.20 21.33 -18.95
N TRP A 51 -19.54 20.06 -19.19
CA TRP A 51 -18.82 18.94 -18.63
C TRP A 51 -17.56 18.68 -19.45
N HIS A 52 -16.41 18.73 -18.79
CA HIS A 52 -15.13 18.37 -19.38
C HIS A 52 -14.60 17.09 -18.74
N GLU A 53 -14.02 16.20 -19.55
CA GLU A 53 -13.31 15.03 -19.03
C GLU A 53 -11.85 15.40 -18.78
N LEU A 54 -11.40 15.31 -17.52
CA LEU A 54 -9.99 15.47 -17.16
C LEU A 54 -9.41 14.10 -16.80
N THR A 55 -8.47 13.63 -17.61
CA THR A 55 -7.77 12.36 -17.38
C THR A 55 -6.29 12.62 -17.07
N ILE A 56 -5.81 12.06 -15.96
CA ILE A 56 -4.41 12.09 -15.54
C ILE A 56 -3.87 10.66 -15.52
N GLU A 57 -2.81 10.43 -16.27
CA GLU A 57 -2.06 9.18 -16.22
C GLU A 57 -0.68 9.45 -15.63
N CYS A 58 -0.42 8.87 -14.45
CA CYS A 58 0.84 9.05 -13.73
C CYS A 58 1.46 7.68 -13.44
N VAL A 59 2.45 7.29 -14.25
CA VAL A 59 3.12 5.98 -14.18
C VAL A 59 4.62 6.20 -13.98
N GLY A 60 5.17 5.69 -12.88
CA GLY A 60 6.56 5.96 -12.52
C GLY A 60 6.78 7.46 -12.31
N ASN A 61 7.70 8.07 -13.05
CA ASN A 61 7.94 9.51 -13.01
C ASN A 61 7.29 10.28 -14.18
N ARG A 62 6.56 9.60 -15.06
CA ARG A 62 5.93 10.21 -16.24
C ARG A 62 4.47 10.55 -15.97
N ILE A 63 4.08 11.78 -16.29
CA ILE A 63 2.76 12.36 -16.10
C ILE A 63 2.22 12.79 -17.46
N ARG A 64 1.02 12.31 -17.82
CA ARG A 64 0.27 12.72 -19.02
C ARG A 64 -1.07 13.29 -18.59
N CYS A 65 -1.44 14.41 -19.21
CA CYS A 65 -2.67 15.12 -18.90
C CYS A 65 -3.52 15.25 -20.16
N PHE A 66 -4.77 14.83 -20.07
CA PHE A 66 -5.74 14.87 -21.16
C PHE A 66 -6.95 15.69 -20.75
N LEU A 67 -7.50 16.43 -21.71
CA LEU A 67 -8.75 17.15 -21.59
C LEU A 67 -9.64 16.73 -22.77
N ASP A 68 -10.85 16.25 -22.46
CA ASP A 68 -11.83 15.76 -23.43
C ASP A 68 -11.23 14.71 -24.40
N GLY A 69 -10.49 13.75 -23.82
CA GLY A 69 -9.82 12.68 -24.56
C GLY A 69 -8.59 13.09 -25.38
N LYS A 70 -8.24 14.38 -25.43
CA LYS A 70 -7.08 14.89 -26.16
C LYS A 70 -5.94 15.25 -25.22
N GLN A 71 -4.71 14.93 -25.62
CA GLN A 71 -3.53 15.30 -24.82
C GLN A 71 -3.44 16.83 -24.74
N ALA A 72 -3.56 17.36 -23.53
CA ALA A 72 -3.68 18.81 -23.30
C ALA A 72 -2.32 19.51 -23.26
N MET A 73 -1.23 18.78 -22.98
CA MET A 73 0.13 19.32 -22.93
C MET A 73 1.15 18.20 -23.19
N PRO A 74 2.41 18.53 -23.54
CA PRO A 74 3.50 17.55 -23.56
C PRO A 74 3.65 16.84 -22.21
N ASP A 75 4.23 15.64 -22.25
CA ASP A 75 4.45 14.84 -21.05
C ASP A 75 5.38 15.56 -20.08
N ILE A 76 5.09 15.39 -18.79
CA ILE A 76 5.95 15.88 -17.71
C ILE A 76 6.68 14.69 -17.10
N THR A 77 7.98 14.86 -16.83
CA THR A 77 8.78 13.90 -16.07
C THR A 77 9.21 14.54 -14.76
N ASP A 78 8.79 13.96 -13.62
CA ASP A 78 9.12 14.48 -12.30
C ASP A 78 9.20 13.35 -11.25
N THR A 79 10.17 13.43 -10.36
CA THR A 79 10.47 12.39 -9.35
C THR A 79 10.21 12.83 -7.92
N THR A 80 9.62 14.02 -7.72
CA THR A 80 9.47 14.64 -6.39
C THR A 80 8.56 13.83 -5.47
N PHE A 81 7.41 13.40 -5.98
CA PHE A 81 6.48 12.53 -5.25
C PHE A 81 6.29 11.25 -6.04
N THR A 82 6.34 10.10 -5.36
CA THR A 82 6.22 8.76 -5.99
C THR A 82 4.88 8.09 -5.68
N GLU A 83 4.21 8.52 -4.63
CA GLU A 83 2.94 7.99 -4.14
C GLU A 83 2.07 9.10 -3.55
N GLY A 84 0.92 8.77 -2.97
CA GLY A 84 0.10 9.69 -2.19
C GLY A 84 -1.38 9.57 -2.53
N LYS A 85 -2.19 10.47 -1.96
CA LYS A 85 -3.64 10.49 -2.17
C LYS A 85 -3.98 11.16 -3.50
N VAL A 86 -5.23 10.97 -3.92
CA VAL A 86 -5.87 11.67 -5.03
C VAL A 86 -7.04 12.48 -4.46
N GLY A 87 -7.29 13.66 -5.02
CA GLY A 87 -8.39 14.51 -4.59
C GLY A 87 -8.84 15.47 -5.69
N PHE A 88 -10.04 16.02 -5.53
CA PHE A 88 -10.51 17.12 -6.36
C PHE A 88 -9.98 18.45 -5.84
N TRP A 89 -9.79 19.39 -6.75
CA TRP A 89 -9.24 20.69 -6.43
C TRP A 89 -10.07 21.80 -7.07
N THR A 90 -10.35 22.84 -6.28
CA THR A 90 -10.97 24.09 -6.71
C THR A 90 -10.21 25.25 -6.09
N LYS A 91 -10.41 26.47 -6.60
CA LYS A 91 -9.76 27.67 -6.08
C LYS A 91 -10.69 28.86 -6.00
N SER A 92 -10.49 29.66 -4.97
CA SER A 92 -11.26 30.86 -4.67
C SER A 92 -12.75 30.54 -4.53
N ASP A 93 -13.61 31.37 -5.10
CA ASP A 93 -15.07 31.29 -5.14
C ASP A 93 -15.60 30.45 -6.32
N SER A 94 -14.76 29.59 -6.92
CA SER A 94 -15.17 28.76 -8.04
C SER A 94 -16.24 27.73 -7.63
N VAL A 95 -17.42 27.83 -8.24
CA VAL A 95 -18.43 26.76 -8.21
C VAL A 95 -18.09 25.75 -9.31
N SER A 96 -17.85 24.49 -8.94
CA SER A 96 -17.47 23.43 -9.87
C SER A 96 -18.02 22.09 -9.39
N TYR A 97 -18.46 21.27 -10.34
CA TYR A 97 -19.04 19.95 -10.09
C TYR A 97 -18.07 18.87 -10.58
N PHE A 98 -18.00 17.75 -9.86
CA PHE A 98 -17.21 16.58 -10.21
C PHE A 98 -18.14 15.37 -10.28
N GLY A 99 -17.99 14.54 -11.31
CA GLY A 99 -18.83 13.38 -11.59
C GLY A 99 -18.02 12.26 -12.24
N ASP A 100 -18.62 11.07 -12.31
CA ASP A 100 -18.11 9.89 -13.05
C ASP A 100 -16.63 9.56 -12.80
N THR A 101 -16.21 9.70 -11.55
CA THR A 101 -14.81 9.54 -11.18
C THR A 101 -14.37 8.08 -11.28
N ARG A 102 -13.33 7.85 -12.07
CA ARG A 102 -12.68 6.55 -12.20
C ARG A 102 -11.21 6.66 -11.81
N ILE A 103 -10.80 5.86 -10.83
CA ILE A 103 -9.41 5.76 -10.39
C ILE A 103 -8.92 4.34 -10.68
N VAL A 104 -7.94 4.22 -11.56
CA VAL A 104 -7.23 2.97 -11.83
C VAL A 104 -5.81 3.14 -11.33
N TYR A 105 -5.41 2.32 -10.36
CA TYR A 105 -4.09 2.37 -9.76
C TYR A 105 -3.60 0.95 -9.47
N ARG A 106 -2.28 0.79 -9.35
CA ARG A 106 -1.69 -0.40 -8.77
C ARG A 106 -1.62 -0.16 -7.26
N PRO A 107 -2.38 -0.89 -6.42
CA PRO A 107 -2.22 -0.79 -4.99
C PRO A 107 -0.77 -1.07 -4.61
N LYS A 108 -0.24 -0.28 -3.68
CA LYS A 108 1.01 -0.67 -3.04
C LYS A 108 0.74 -1.94 -2.24
N GLU A 109 1.46 -3.00 -2.58
CA GLU A 109 1.44 -4.23 -1.79
C GLU A 109 2.52 -4.10 -0.72
N PRO A 110 2.17 -4.08 0.57
CA PRO A 110 3.17 -4.10 1.63
C PRO A 110 4.06 -5.33 1.48
N PRO A 111 5.37 -5.26 1.77
CA PRO A 111 6.26 -6.41 1.60
C PRO A 111 5.81 -7.62 2.39
N ALA A 112 5.18 -7.44 3.56
CA ALA A 112 4.56 -8.54 4.30
C ALA A 112 3.47 -9.26 3.49
N ALA A 113 2.60 -8.54 2.78
CA ALA A 113 1.56 -9.13 1.92
C ALA A 113 2.18 -9.87 0.72
N PHE A 114 3.21 -9.28 0.11
CA PHE A 114 3.98 -9.94 -0.95
C PHE A 114 4.61 -11.24 -0.47
N LEU A 115 5.22 -11.25 0.73
CA LEU A 115 5.83 -12.43 1.32
C LEU A 115 4.79 -13.51 1.60
N VAL A 116 3.64 -13.15 2.17
CA VAL A 116 2.55 -14.10 2.43
C VAL A 116 2.10 -14.77 1.14
N ARG A 117 1.78 -13.99 0.09
CA ARG A 117 1.39 -14.54 -1.22
C ARG A 117 2.47 -15.47 -1.78
N LYS A 118 3.73 -15.00 -1.78
CA LYS A 118 4.85 -15.76 -2.32
C LYS A 118 5.07 -17.08 -1.57
N MET A 119 4.91 -17.10 -0.25
CA MET A 119 5.05 -18.33 0.54
C MET A 119 3.90 -19.30 0.26
N LEU A 120 2.66 -18.82 0.11
CA LEU A 120 1.52 -19.67 -0.26
C LEU A 120 1.71 -20.31 -1.64
N GLU A 121 2.20 -19.55 -2.63
CA GLU A 121 2.54 -20.07 -3.97
C GLU A 121 3.67 -21.11 -3.92
N ARG A 122 4.68 -20.88 -3.07
CA ARG A 122 5.88 -21.73 -2.96
C ARG A 122 5.66 -23.01 -2.16
N TYR A 123 4.77 -22.98 -1.17
CA TYR A 123 4.53 -24.08 -0.23
C TYR A 123 3.06 -24.56 -0.28
N PRO A 124 2.69 -25.46 -1.21
CA PRO A 124 1.30 -25.94 -1.40
C PRO A 124 0.66 -26.65 -0.20
N ARG A 125 1.45 -26.92 0.85
CA ARG A 125 1.02 -27.57 2.11
C ARG A 125 0.49 -26.57 3.14
N LEU A 126 0.64 -25.27 2.90
CA LEU A 126 0.05 -24.20 3.70
C LEU A 126 -1.46 -24.19 3.47
N LEU A 127 -2.20 -24.16 4.57
CA LEU A 127 -3.64 -23.90 4.58
C LEU A 127 -3.93 -22.41 4.82
N GLY A 128 -2.97 -21.69 5.41
CA GLY A 128 -3.08 -20.27 5.73
C GLY A 128 -1.77 -19.74 6.28
N LEU A 129 -1.56 -18.42 6.15
CA LEU A 129 -0.36 -17.74 6.59
C LEU A 129 -0.69 -16.28 6.92
N SER A 130 -0.38 -15.87 8.15
CA SER A 130 -0.59 -14.50 8.61
C SER A 130 0.66 -13.95 9.29
N VAL A 131 0.89 -12.65 9.12
CA VAL A 131 1.98 -11.90 9.76
C VAL A 131 1.37 -10.85 10.68
N TYR A 132 1.84 -10.85 11.92
CA TYR A 132 1.47 -9.92 12.96
C TYR A 132 2.64 -8.98 13.21
N GLY A 133 2.40 -7.68 13.09
CA GLY A 133 3.41 -6.65 13.25
C GLY A 133 2.79 -5.34 13.74
N THR A 134 3.63 -4.32 13.83
CA THR A 134 3.22 -2.95 14.17
C THR A 134 3.41 -2.07 12.94
N THR A 135 2.62 -1.01 12.79
CA THR A 135 2.71 -0.03 11.69
C THR A 135 2.92 1.37 12.26
N GLU A 136 3.31 2.34 11.43
CA GLU A 136 3.42 3.75 11.87
C GLU A 136 2.09 4.30 12.39
N GLN A 137 0.98 3.84 11.83
CA GLN A 137 -0.38 4.26 12.19
C GLN A 137 -0.91 3.52 13.42
N LYS A 138 -0.46 2.28 13.67
CA LYS A 138 -0.94 1.41 14.75
C LYS A 138 0.22 0.69 15.42
N LYS A 139 0.59 1.16 16.61
CA LYS A 139 1.70 0.62 17.41
C LYS A 139 1.38 -0.70 18.10
N ASP A 140 0.11 -1.03 18.30
CA ASP A 140 -0.28 -2.33 18.85
C ASP A 140 -0.08 -3.43 17.83
N LEU A 141 0.38 -4.61 18.28
CA LEU A 141 0.56 -5.76 17.42
C LEU A 141 -0.78 -6.18 16.79
N HIS A 142 -0.83 -6.25 15.46
CA HIS A 142 -2.03 -6.60 14.69
C HIS A 142 -1.66 -7.32 13.40
N VAL A 143 -2.65 -7.92 12.74
CA VAL A 143 -2.44 -8.58 11.44
C VAL A 143 -2.10 -7.52 10.38
N ILE A 144 -0.86 -7.55 9.89
CA ILE A 144 -0.37 -6.65 8.83
C ILE A 144 -0.41 -7.32 7.45
N ALA A 145 -0.42 -8.65 7.39
CA ALA A 145 -0.60 -9.42 6.17
C ALA A 145 -1.26 -10.77 6.48
N SER A 146 -2.12 -11.25 5.59
CA SER A 146 -2.79 -12.55 5.72
C SER A 146 -3.27 -13.03 4.35
N ASP A 147 -3.38 -14.34 4.17
CA ASP A 147 -4.10 -14.95 3.05
C ASP A 147 -5.61 -14.64 3.07
N ASN A 148 -6.15 -14.38 4.26
CA ASN A 148 -7.52 -13.94 4.44
C ASN A 148 -7.60 -12.42 4.69
N HIS A 149 -8.08 -11.68 3.70
CA HIS A 149 -8.21 -10.22 3.77
C HIS A 149 -9.10 -9.72 4.91
N GLN A 150 -10.04 -10.53 5.41
CA GLN A 150 -10.93 -10.14 6.52
C GLN A 150 -10.21 -10.06 7.87
N ASP A 151 -9.00 -10.63 7.96
CA ASP A 151 -8.19 -10.61 9.17
C ASP A 151 -7.30 -9.38 9.30
N LEU A 152 -7.07 -8.65 8.21
CA LEU A 152 -6.21 -7.46 8.20
C LEU A 152 -6.67 -6.43 9.24
N GLY A 153 -5.73 -5.93 10.04
CA GLY A 153 -5.99 -4.95 11.09
C GLY A 153 -6.50 -5.53 12.42
N ARG A 154 -6.89 -6.82 12.47
CA ARG A 154 -7.33 -7.46 13.73
C ARG A 154 -6.20 -7.47 14.77
N PRO A 155 -6.51 -7.22 16.06
CA PRO A 155 -5.50 -7.23 17.11
C PRO A 155 -4.91 -8.63 17.29
N ALA A 156 -3.62 -8.67 17.63
CA ALA A 156 -2.92 -9.89 18.03
C ALA A 156 -3.49 -10.44 19.35
N SER A 157 -3.52 -11.77 19.48
CA SER A 157 -3.84 -12.41 20.76
C SER A 157 -2.62 -12.40 21.70
N GLU A 158 -2.81 -12.84 22.95
CA GLU A 158 -1.70 -12.99 23.89
C GLU A 158 -0.62 -13.94 23.38
N VAL A 159 -0.95 -14.93 22.55
CA VAL A 159 0.04 -15.85 21.96
C VAL A 159 1.00 -15.11 21.04
N GLU A 160 0.50 -14.31 20.10
CA GLU A 160 1.38 -13.57 19.17
C GLU A 160 2.21 -12.51 19.89
N LYS A 161 1.62 -11.83 20.89
CA LYS A 161 2.35 -10.84 21.69
C LYS A 161 3.51 -11.51 22.45
N ASP A 162 3.24 -12.68 23.03
CA ASP A 162 4.22 -13.44 23.80
C ASP A 162 5.35 -13.98 22.92
N VAL A 163 5.03 -14.45 21.71
CA VAL A 163 6.01 -14.87 20.69
C VAL A 163 7.00 -13.75 20.36
N VAL A 164 6.51 -12.54 20.13
CA VAL A 164 7.37 -11.38 19.84
C VAL A 164 8.16 -10.96 21.08
N ALA A 165 7.53 -10.96 22.27
CA ALA A 165 8.16 -10.46 23.49
C ALA A 165 9.22 -11.40 24.07
N ARG A 166 9.07 -12.72 23.91
CA ARG A 166 9.95 -13.72 24.54
C ARG A 166 10.74 -14.57 23.55
N ASP A 167 10.56 -14.36 22.25
CA ASP A 167 11.18 -15.16 21.20
C ASP A 167 10.90 -16.67 21.39
N VAL A 168 9.61 -17.00 21.53
CA VAL A 168 9.14 -18.37 21.76
C VAL A 168 8.27 -18.85 20.60
N VAL A 169 8.16 -20.18 20.46
CA VAL A 169 7.31 -20.81 19.45
C VAL A 169 6.14 -21.51 20.14
N TYR A 170 4.94 -21.29 19.63
CA TYR A 170 3.75 -22.03 20.04
C TYR A 170 3.28 -22.97 18.94
N CYS A 171 2.85 -24.17 19.33
CA CYS A 171 2.25 -25.16 18.44
C CYS A 171 0.87 -25.56 18.98
N GLY A 172 -0.15 -25.44 18.14
CA GLY A 172 -1.51 -25.91 18.41
C GLY A 172 -1.88 -27.01 17.42
N ARG A 173 -2.31 -28.18 17.92
CA ARG A 173 -2.74 -29.29 17.06
C ARG A 173 -4.25 -29.44 17.06
N GLY A 174 -4.87 -29.23 15.91
CA GLY A 174 -6.28 -29.52 15.65
C GLY A 174 -6.48 -30.81 14.85
N LYS A 175 -7.74 -31.25 14.71
CA LYS A 175 -8.11 -32.40 13.86
C LYS A 175 -7.94 -32.11 12.36
N LYS A 176 -8.17 -30.87 11.93
CA LYS A 176 -8.16 -30.45 10.51
C LYS A 176 -6.92 -29.65 10.11
N GLU A 177 -6.24 -29.06 11.08
CA GLU A 177 -5.12 -28.14 10.88
C GLU A 177 -4.11 -28.24 12.02
N THR A 178 -2.85 -27.93 11.72
CA THR A 178 -1.80 -27.69 12.72
C THR A 178 -1.39 -26.23 12.62
N LEU A 179 -1.51 -25.51 13.72
CA LEU A 179 -1.19 -24.11 13.86
C LEU A 179 0.18 -23.96 14.51
N LEU A 180 1.05 -23.13 13.94
CA LEU A 180 2.27 -22.71 14.60
C LEU A 180 2.34 -21.19 14.60
N THR A 181 2.70 -20.61 15.74
CA THR A 181 3.04 -19.18 15.83
C THR A 181 4.51 -19.07 16.15
N LEU A 182 5.27 -18.48 15.23
CA LEU A 182 6.72 -18.38 15.29
C LEU A 182 7.16 -16.90 15.25
N PRO A 183 8.29 -16.55 15.86
CA PRO A 183 8.86 -15.22 15.72
C PRO A 183 9.47 -15.04 14.33
N LEU A 184 9.34 -13.84 13.78
CA LEU A 184 10.02 -13.37 12.57
C LEU A 184 11.14 -12.44 13.00
N HIS A 185 12.36 -12.78 12.63
CA HIS A 185 13.53 -12.02 13.04
C HIS A 185 13.97 -11.00 12.00
N ASP A 186 14.55 -9.90 12.47
CA ASP A 186 15.31 -8.98 11.64
C ASP A 186 16.74 -9.51 11.38
N ARG A 187 17.58 -8.70 10.71
CA ARG A 187 18.98 -9.04 10.43
C ARG A 187 19.86 -9.20 11.68
N ASN A 188 19.45 -8.63 12.81
CA ASN A 188 20.18 -8.69 14.08
C ASN A 188 19.74 -9.89 14.94
N GLY A 189 18.70 -10.61 14.51
CA GLY A 189 18.11 -11.71 15.28
C GLY A 189 17.07 -11.26 16.30
N GLU A 190 16.59 -10.02 16.24
CA GLU A 190 15.53 -9.54 17.12
C GLU A 190 14.16 -9.94 16.56
N ALA A 191 13.27 -10.48 17.41
CA ALA A 191 11.91 -10.81 17.03
C ALA A 191 11.08 -9.54 16.81
N ILE A 192 10.78 -9.23 15.54
CA ILE A 192 10.10 -7.98 15.14
C ILE A 192 8.62 -8.19 14.78
N ALA A 193 8.21 -9.43 14.57
CA ALA A 193 6.86 -9.82 14.20
C ALA A 193 6.59 -11.27 14.59
N ALA A 194 5.32 -11.69 14.57
CA ALA A 194 4.94 -13.09 14.69
C ALA A 194 4.33 -13.59 13.38
N VAL A 195 4.69 -14.80 12.97
CA VAL A 195 4.13 -15.49 11.81
C VAL A 195 3.28 -16.64 12.28
N ARG A 196 2.01 -16.62 11.91
CA ARG A 196 1.08 -17.72 12.12
C ARG A 196 1.04 -18.57 10.86
N VAL A 197 1.50 -19.81 10.98
CA VAL A 197 1.57 -20.79 9.91
C VAL A 197 0.51 -21.86 10.15
N VAL A 198 -0.42 -22.02 9.21
CA VAL A 198 -1.43 -23.08 9.26
C VAL A 198 -1.06 -24.16 8.26
N LEU A 199 -0.87 -25.39 8.73
CA LEU A 199 -0.45 -26.53 7.93
C LEU A 199 -1.51 -27.61 7.89
N ARG A 200 -1.58 -28.31 6.75
CA ARG A 200 -2.32 -29.58 6.69
C ARG A 200 -1.65 -30.61 7.61
N PRO A 201 -2.41 -31.25 8.53
CA PRO A 201 -1.87 -32.26 9.43
C PRO A 201 -1.68 -33.59 8.70
N TYR A 202 -0.84 -34.46 9.25
CA TYR A 202 -0.71 -35.84 8.79
C TYR A 202 -0.65 -36.82 9.97
N SER A 203 -0.91 -38.10 9.69
CA SER A 203 -0.94 -39.14 10.72
C SER A 203 0.42 -39.27 11.43
N GLY A 204 0.42 -39.36 12.76
CA GLY A 204 1.65 -39.46 13.55
C GLY A 204 2.48 -38.18 13.66
N GLN A 205 1.98 -37.03 13.18
CA GLN A 205 2.71 -35.77 13.29
C GLN A 205 2.99 -35.38 14.75
N THR A 206 4.26 -35.08 15.07
CA THR A 206 4.69 -34.50 16.34
C THR A 206 4.82 -32.99 16.24
N GLU A 207 4.89 -32.28 17.37
CA GLU A 207 5.14 -30.83 17.39
C GLU A 207 6.50 -30.48 16.74
N GLN A 208 7.54 -31.24 17.05
CA GLN A 208 8.86 -31.06 16.45
C GLN A 208 8.84 -31.26 14.93
N ALA A 209 8.07 -32.22 14.43
CA ALA A 209 7.92 -32.43 12.99
C ALA A 209 7.08 -31.32 12.32
N ALA A 210 6.09 -30.77 13.03
CA ALA A 210 5.35 -29.59 12.57
C ALA A 210 6.27 -28.35 12.49
N LEU A 211 7.09 -28.13 13.51
CA LEU A 211 8.06 -27.05 13.57
C LEU A 211 9.10 -27.15 12.44
N ALA A 212 9.65 -28.35 12.21
CA ALA A 212 10.59 -28.60 11.11
C ALA A 212 9.99 -28.28 9.72
N ARG A 213 8.66 -28.33 9.57
CA ARG A 213 7.96 -27.94 8.34
C ARG A 213 7.69 -26.45 8.24
N ALA A 214 7.44 -25.78 9.36
CA ALA A 214 7.14 -24.35 9.40
C ALA A 214 8.40 -23.47 9.34
N MET A 215 9.47 -23.90 10.02
CA MET A 215 10.72 -23.14 10.14
C MET A 215 11.32 -22.68 8.79
N PRO A 216 11.36 -23.50 7.72
CA PRO A 216 11.90 -23.05 6.43
C PRO A 216 11.11 -21.89 5.80
N ILE A 217 9.80 -21.81 6.04
CA ILE A 217 8.93 -20.74 5.52
C ILE A 217 9.30 -19.42 6.19
N VAL A 218 9.39 -19.42 7.52
CA VAL A 218 9.77 -18.23 8.30
C VAL A 218 11.20 -17.80 7.95
N LYS A 219 12.16 -18.72 7.87
CA LYS A 219 13.54 -18.43 7.47
C LYS A 219 13.63 -17.82 6.06
N GLU A 220 12.79 -18.24 5.12
CA GLU A 220 12.74 -17.63 3.79
C GLU A 220 12.17 -16.21 3.81
N MET A 221 11.20 -15.94 4.69
CA MET A 221 10.69 -14.59 4.92
C MET A 221 11.77 -13.69 5.55
N GLU A 222 12.49 -14.16 6.57
CA GLU A 222 13.59 -13.42 7.23
C GLU A 222 14.69 -12.99 6.24
N ARG A 223 14.98 -13.79 5.21
CA ARG A 223 15.95 -13.40 4.16
C ARG A 223 15.58 -12.14 3.39
N ARG A 224 14.33 -11.68 3.48
CA ARG A 224 13.79 -10.52 2.76
C ARG A 224 13.32 -9.41 3.70
N VAL A 225 13.47 -9.58 5.01
CA VAL A 225 13.05 -8.62 6.03
C VAL A 225 14.30 -8.16 6.77
N HIS A 226 14.71 -6.92 6.57
CA HIS A 226 15.86 -6.35 7.26
C HIS A 226 15.47 -5.56 8.52
N SER A 227 14.22 -5.09 8.61
CA SER A 227 13.68 -4.38 9.76
C SER A 227 12.15 -4.48 9.87
N ALA A 228 11.58 -4.10 11.02
CA ALA A 228 10.13 -3.99 11.19
C ALA A 228 9.47 -2.99 10.22
N ARG A 229 10.20 -1.95 9.77
CA ARG A 229 9.69 -0.98 8.80
C ARG A 229 9.48 -1.61 7.43
N ASP A 230 10.35 -2.54 7.05
CA ASP A 230 10.30 -3.22 5.75
C ASP A 230 9.01 -4.02 5.59
N LEU A 231 8.33 -4.41 6.68
CA LEU A 231 7.07 -5.15 6.58
C LEU A 231 5.90 -4.29 6.12
N ASN A 232 6.01 -2.95 6.21
CA ASN A 232 4.90 -2.02 6.04
C ASN A 232 5.06 -1.01 4.89
N GLN A 233 6.26 -0.86 4.31
CA GLN A 233 6.59 0.19 3.33
C GLN A 233 6.56 -0.27 1.87
#